data_AF-A0A440JAF0-F1
#
_entry.id   AF-A0A440JAF0-F1
#
_cell.length_a   1.000
_cell.length_b   1.000
_cell.length_c   1.000
_cell.angle_alpha   90.00
_cell.angle_beta   90.00
_cell.angle_gamma   90.00
#
_symmetry.space_group_name_H-M   'P 1'
#
loop_
_entity.id
_entity.type
_entity.pdbx_description
1 polymer ?
#
loop_
_entity_poly.entity_id
_entity_poly.type
_entity_poly.pdbx_seq_one_letter_code
_entity_poly.pdbx_strand_id
1 'polypeptide(L)'
;MKRIYVVGTADTKGEELAFLADAVAAAGGAVVRVDIGTRGATVPVDIPASEVAAHHPKGAGAVLGIDDRGAAVAGMGVAFAGFIRSRDDIAGMIGIGGGGGTSIVTAGMRALPLGLPKIMVSTLASGDTAPYVDVSDIIMMPSVTDMAGLNRLSRVVLHNAAQAIAGMAAKPAPIAAGKPALGLTMFGVTTPCVTAIVERLRADYDCMVFHATGTGGRSMEKLADSGLLAGVLDITTTEVCDLLFGGVLPATEDRFGAIARTKLPYVGSVGALDMVNFWAPPTIPDKYRGRLFYEHNPNVTLMRTTADECRRIGEWIGDRLARCDGPVRFLIPEKGVSALDIEGRAFFDAEADAALFDAIERTIEPTKDRTVTRLPLHINDPAFAKAAAEAFLDIARK
;
A
#
# COMPACT_ATOMS: atom_id res chain seq x y z
N MET A 1 19.76 -19.63 5.94
CA MET A 1 19.24 -19.52 7.33
C MET A 1 18.62 -18.15 7.46
N LYS A 2 17.38 -18.02 7.97
CA LYS A 2 16.76 -16.70 8.16
C LYS A 2 17.33 -16.00 9.40
N ARG A 3 17.47 -14.68 9.34
CA ARG A 3 18.21 -13.86 10.32
C ARG A 3 17.39 -12.64 10.76
N ILE A 4 17.62 -12.15 11.97
CA ILE A 4 17.05 -10.91 12.49
C ILE A 4 17.98 -9.76 12.13
N TYR A 5 17.46 -8.83 11.34
CA TYR A 5 18.19 -7.65 10.91
C TYR A 5 18.07 -6.58 12.01
N VAL A 6 19.20 -6.19 12.57
CA VAL A 6 19.32 -5.15 13.60
C VAL A 6 19.90 -3.91 12.93
N VAL A 7 19.06 -2.89 12.75
CA VAL A 7 19.31 -1.80 11.80
C VAL A 7 19.44 -0.46 12.53
N GLY A 8 20.45 0.32 12.20
CA GLY A 8 20.60 1.67 12.75
C GLY A 8 21.73 2.47 12.09
N THR A 9 21.83 3.73 12.50
CA THR A 9 22.89 4.64 12.05
C THR A 9 24.12 4.42 12.91
N ALA A 10 25.01 3.50 12.51
CA ALA A 10 26.13 3.04 13.33
C ALA A 10 27.20 4.13 13.54
N ASP A 11 27.17 5.18 12.74
CA ASP A 11 27.98 6.40 12.89
C ASP A 11 27.59 7.27 14.10
N THR A 12 26.33 7.22 14.53
CA THR A 12 25.81 8.04 15.65
C THR A 12 25.23 7.23 16.81
N LYS A 13 24.84 5.97 16.57
CA LYS A 13 24.17 5.08 17.53
C LYS A 13 24.83 3.71 17.59
N GLY A 14 26.16 3.66 17.41
CA GLY A 14 26.90 2.40 17.37
C GLY A 14 26.79 1.62 18.68
N GLU A 15 26.88 2.29 19.83
CA GLU A 15 26.79 1.65 21.15
C GLU A 15 25.40 1.00 21.36
N GLU A 16 24.32 1.73 21.05
CA GLU A 16 22.95 1.23 21.18
C GLU A 16 22.65 0.12 20.18
N LEU A 17 23.14 0.24 18.95
CA LEU A 17 22.98 -0.78 17.90
C LEU A 17 23.67 -2.09 18.31
N ALA A 18 24.92 -2.00 18.80
CA ALA A 18 25.68 -3.14 19.27
C ALA A 18 24.98 -3.80 20.46
N PHE A 19 24.55 -3.02 21.46
CA PHE A 19 23.82 -3.53 22.62
C PHE A 19 22.53 -4.25 22.22
N LEU A 20 21.75 -3.68 21.31
CA LEU A 20 20.52 -4.31 20.82
C LEU A 20 20.82 -5.62 20.09
N ALA A 21 21.84 -5.63 19.22
CA ALA A 21 22.27 -6.82 18.50
C ALA A 21 22.69 -7.95 19.45
N ASP A 22 23.49 -7.62 20.47
CA ASP A 22 23.97 -8.60 21.45
C ASP A 22 22.80 -9.12 22.31
N ALA A 23 21.84 -8.27 22.67
CA ALA A 23 20.64 -8.69 23.39
C ALA A 23 19.74 -9.63 22.56
N VAL A 24 19.61 -9.39 21.24
CA VAL A 24 18.87 -10.30 20.34
C VAL A 24 19.59 -11.63 20.20
N ALA A 25 20.91 -11.62 20.07
CA ALA A 25 21.73 -12.84 20.01
C ALA A 25 21.62 -13.66 21.30
N ALA A 26 21.68 -13.00 22.47
CA ALA A 26 21.51 -13.64 23.77
C ALA A 26 20.10 -14.24 23.96
N ALA A 27 19.08 -13.69 23.29
CA ALA A 27 17.73 -14.26 23.25
C ALA A 27 17.59 -15.45 22.26
N GLY A 28 18.68 -15.88 21.62
CA GLY A 28 18.70 -16.99 20.67
C GLY A 28 18.42 -16.60 19.21
N GLY A 29 18.35 -15.30 18.90
CA GLY A 29 18.19 -14.81 17.53
C GLY A 29 19.49 -14.89 16.73
N ALA A 30 19.42 -15.27 15.44
CA ALA A 30 20.55 -15.16 14.53
C ALA A 30 20.62 -13.73 13.96
N VAL A 31 21.64 -12.96 14.32
CA VAL A 31 21.67 -11.50 14.09
C VAL A 31 22.48 -11.12 12.85
N VAL A 32 22.04 -10.05 12.17
CA VAL A 32 22.81 -9.30 11.17
C VAL A 32 22.72 -7.82 11.50
N ARG A 33 23.86 -7.17 11.76
CA ARG A 33 23.97 -5.73 12.02
C ARG A 33 24.04 -4.99 10.69
N VAL A 34 23.10 -4.07 10.46
CA VAL A 34 23.01 -3.29 9.23
C VAL A 34 23.20 -1.81 9.54
N ASP A 35 24.23 -1.22 8.94
CA ASP A 35 24.48 0.21 9.00
C ASP A 35 23.70 0.96 7.90
N ILE A 36 23.01 2.00 8.32
CA ILE A 36 22.32 2.97 7.46
C ILE A 36 22.78 4.40 7.75
N GLY A 37 23.95 4.56 8.37
CA GLY A 37 24.64 5.82 8.58
C GLY A 37 25.10 6.47 7.28
N THR A 38 25.56 7.71 7.38
CA THR A 38 26.12 8.46 6.22
C THR A 38 27.61 8.73 6.40
N ARG A 39 28.16 8.40 7.57
CA ARG A 39 29.57 8.48 7.93
C ARG A 39 30.08 7.10 8.33
N GLY A 40 31.35 7.01 8.71
CA GLY A 40 31.96 5.75 9.14
C GLY A 40 31.29 5.19 10.41
N ALA A 41 30.98 3.90 10.40
CA ALA A 41 30.46 3.18 11.56
C ALA A 41 31.45 3.22 12.74
N THR A 42 30.91 3.37 13.95
CA THR A 42 31.70 3.39 15.20
C THR A 42 31.85 2.02 15.86
N VAL A 43 31.15 1.01 15.33
CA VAL A 43 31.16 -0.38 15.78
C VAL A 43 31.22 -1.33 14.57
N PRO A 44 31.64 -2.59 14.73
CA PRO A 44 31.57 -3.58 13.66
C PRO A 44 30.13 -3.81 13.18
N VAL A 45 29.96 -3.87 11.87
CA VAL A 45 28.69 -4.16 11.20
C VAL A 45 28.87 -5.25 10.15
N ASP A 46 27.82 -6.02 9.92
CA ASP A 46 27.85 -7.13 8.96
C ASP A 46 27.53 -6.64 7.55
N ILE A 47 26.65 -5.64 7.43
CA ILE A 47 26.33 -4.95 6.17
C ILE A 47 26.64 -3.45 6.33
N PRO A 48 27.61 -2.91 5.57
CA PRO A 48 27.99 -1.50 5.65
C PRO A 48 27.02 -0.60 4.91
N ALA A 49 26.94 0.68 5.30
CA ALA A 49 26.07 1.67 4.66
C ALA A 49 26.34 1.86 3.16
N SER A 50 27.57 1.62 2.69
CA SER A 50 27.92 1.66 1.27
C SER A 50 27.22 0.58 0.44
N GLU A 51 27.04 -0.62 0.99
CA GLU A 51 26.30 -1.70 0.33
C GLU A 51 24.82 -1.37 0.25
N VAL A 52 24.25 -0.81 1.32
CA VAL A 52 22.87 -0.33 1.33
C VAL A 52 22.67 0.80 0.32
N ALA A 53 23.54 1.82 0.34
CA ALA A 53 23.47 2.98 -0.54
C ALA A 53 23.55 2.60 -2.04
N ALA A 54 24.27 1.53 -2.38
CA ALA A 54 24.38 1.04 -3.76
C ALA A 54 23.02 0.60 -4.37
N HIS A 55 22.02 0.30 -3.53
CA HIS A 55 20.67 -0.06 -3.98
C HIS A 55 19.79 1.17 -4.32
N HIS A 56 20.31 2.39 -4.17
CA HIS A 56 19.61 3.57 -4.64
C HIS A 56 19.54 3.58 -6.18
N PRO A 57 18.40 3.90 -6.82
CA PRO A 57 18.27 3.92 -8.28
C PRO A 57 19.25 4.85 -9.02
N LYS A 58 19.75 5.88 -8.33
CA LYS A 58 20.77 6.82 -8.83
C LYS A 58 22.19 6.50 -8.34
N GLY A 59 22.40 5.30 -7.78
CA GLY A 59 23.66 4.85 -7.19
C GLY A 59 23.99 5.49 -5.84
N ALA A 60 25.08 5.03 -5.22
CA ALA A 60 25.47 5.40 -3.85
C ALA A 60 25.76 6.91 -3.66
N GLY A 61 26.18 7.62 -4.72
CA GLY A 61 26.45 9.07 -4.66
C GLY A 61 25.20 9.94 -4.46
N ALA A 62 24.00 9.37 -4.62
CA ALA A 62 22.75 10.04 -4.26
C ALA A 62 22.44 9.98 -2.76
N VAL A 63 23.31 9.36 -1.96
CA VAL A 63 23.15 9.16 -0.52
C VAL A 63 24.40 9.58 0.24
N LEU A 64 25.56 9.11 -0.20
CA LEU A 64 26.85 9.33 0.45
C LEU A 64 27.59 10.52 -0.16
N GLY A 65 28.28 11.29 0.68
CA GLY A 65 29.05 12.47 0.25
C GLY A 65 28.20 13.71 -0.05
N ILE A 66 26.95 13.75 0.44
CA ILE A 66 26.05 14.90 0.33
C ILE A 66 26.08 15.69 1.64
N ASP A 67 26.18 17.02 1.55
CA ASP A 67 26.20 17.91 2.72
C ASP A 67 24.80 18.13 3.33
N ASP A 68 23.75 18.08 2.51
CA ASP A 68 22.37 18.19 2.96
C ASP A 68 21.90 16.90 3.66
N ARG A 69 21.76 16.98 4.98
CA ARG A 69 21.31 15.87 5.82
C ARG A 69 19.92 15.36 5.42
N GLY A 70 19.00 16.25 5.04
CA GLY A 70 17.63 15.86 4.67
C GLY A 70 17.62 15.02 3.40
N ALA A 71 18.36 15.47 2.38
CA ALA A 71 18.54 14.76 1.12
C ALA A 71 19.23 13.40 1.33
N ALA A 72 20.28 13.34 2.17
CA ALA A 72 20.96 12.08 2.48
C ALA A 72 20.05 11.08 3.21
N VAL A 73 19.23 11.54 4.17
CA VAL A 73 18.25 10.70 4.87
C VAL A 73 17.18 10.17 3.91
N ALA A 74 16.63 11.03 3.06
CA ALA A 74 15.63 10.62 2.07
C ALA A 74 16.22 9.61 1.06
N GLY A 75 17.42 9.88 0.55
CA GLY A 75 18.15 8.98 -0.34
C GLY A 75 18.45 7.63 0.32
N MET A 76 18.92 7.63 1.57
CA MET A 76 19.18 6.38 2.30
C MET A 76 17.89 5.59 2.54
N GLY A 77 16.76 6.25 2.80
CA GLY A 77 15.45 5.59 2.91
C GLY A 77 15.06 4.83 1.64
N VAL A 78 15.24 5.46 0.48
CA VAL A 78 15.00 4.82 -0.84
C VAL A 78 15.97 3.65 -1.06
N ALA A 79 17.25 3.86 -0.77
CA ALA A 79 18.29 2.84 -0.92
C ALA A 79 18.02 1.63 -0.02
N PHE A 80 17.69 1.86 1.25
CA PHE A 80 17.40 0.82 2.22
C PHE A 80 16.14 0.03 1.85
N ALA A 81 15.07 0.69 1.37
CA ALA A 81 13.92 -0.03 0.84
C ALA A 81 14.25 -0.88 -0.41
N GLY A 82 15.14 -0.40 -1.29
CA GLY A 82 15.68 -1.19 -2.41
C GLY A 82 16.48 -2.41 -1.93
N PHE A 83 17.38 -2.19 -0.98
CA PHE A 83 18.20 -3.23 -0.36
C PHE A 83 17.31 -4.31 0.27
N ILE A 84 16.32 -3.94 1.08
CA ILE A 84 15.44 -4.89 1.76
C ILE A 84 14.61 -5.73 0.79
N ARG A 85 14.15 -5.17 -0.33
CA ARG A 85 13.46 -5.95 -1.38
C ARG A 85 14.33 -7.01 -2.05
N SER A 86 15.66 -6.85 -2.00
CA SER A 86 16.59 -7.85 -2.54
C SER A 86 16.90 -9.00 -1.57
N ARG A 87 16.34 -8.99 -0.35
CA ARG A 87 16.63 -9.98 0.69
C ARG A 87 15.47 -10.94 0.87
N ASP A 88 15.78 -12.24 0.92
CA ASP A 88 14.84 -13.35 1.16
C ASP A 88 15.09 -14.07 2.50
N ASP A 89 16.10 -13.62 3.24
CA ASP A 89 16.65 -14.28 4.42
C ASP A 89 16.26 -13.58 5.73
N ILE A 90 15.27 -12.71 5.72
CA ILE A 90 14.86 -11.94 6.90
C ILE A 90 13.82 -12.75 7.69
N ALA A 91 14.11 -13.05 8.96
CA ALA A 91 13.18 -13.63 9.94
C ALA A 91 12.43 -12.56 10.74
N GLY A 92 13.03 -11.38 10.86
CA GLY A 92 12.49 -10.24 11.58
C GLY A 92 13.41 -9.04 11.39
N MET A 93 12.87 -7.85 11.58
CA MET A 93 13.65 -6.61 11.54
C MET A 93 13.37 -5.79 12.78
N ILE A 94 14.44 -5.35 13.43
CA ILE A 94 14.37 -4.37 14.51
C ILE A 94 15.31 -3.22 14.21
N GLY A 95 14.87 -1.99 14.45
CA GLY A 95 15.74 -0.84 14.30
C GLY A 95 15.57 0.21 15.37
N ILE A 96 16.56 1.10 15.43
CA ILE A 96 16.66 2.18 16.40
C ILE A 96 16.86 3.53 15.69
N GLY A 97 16.25 4.59 16.20
CA GLY A 97 16.48 5.91 15.63
C GLY A 97 15.67 7.06 16.24
N GLY A 98 16.24 8.26 16.13
CA GLY A 98 15.45 9.50 16.20
C GLY A 98 14.64 9.70 14.92
N GLY A 99 14.26 10.93 14.58
CA GLY A 99 13.48 11.22 13.37
C GLY A 99 14.09 10.67 12.07
N GLY A 100 15.37 10.98 11.80
CA GLY A 100 16.04 10.52 10.58
C GLY A 100 16.19 9.00 10.51
N GLY A 101 16.65 8.36 11.58
CA GLY A 101 16.80 6.90 11.63
C GLY A 101 15.45 6.17 11.52
N THR A 102 14.42 6.68 12.20
CA THR A 102 13.05 6.14 12.10
C THR A 102 12.53 6.22 10.66
N SER A 103 12.73 7.36 9.98
CA SER A 103 12.33 7.54 8.58
C SER A 103 12.99 6.51 7.65
N ILE A 104 14.31 6.31 7.77
CA ILE A 104 15.05 5.35 6.94
C ILE A 104 14.63 3.91 7.23
N VAL A 105 14.68 3.48 8.50
CA VAL A 105 14.39 2.10 8.88
C VAL A 105 12.97 1.73 8.48
N THR A 106 12.00 2.60 8.75
CA THR A 106 10.59 2.27 8.46
C THR A 106 10.30 2.25 6.96
N ALA A 107 11.03 2.99 6.13
CA ALA A 107 10.95 2.84 4.67
C ALA A 107 11.32 1.42 4.22
N GLY A 108 12.35 0.82 4.81
CA GLY A 108 12.69 -0.59 4.57
C GLY A 108 11.69 -1.57 5.18
N MET A 109 11.22 -1.32 6.41
CA MET A 109 10.21 -2.19 7.05
C MET A 109 8.91 -2.26 6.26
N ARG A 110 8.43 -1.15 5.69
CA ARG A 110 7.22 -1.11 4.85
C ARG A 110 7.36 -1.93 3.57
N ALA A 111 8.59 -2.18 3.10
CA ALA A 111 8.84 -3.02 1.94
C ALA A 111 8.70 -4.53 2.24
N LEU A 112 8.77 -4.94 3.51
CA LEU A 112 8.64 -6.34 3.92
C LEU A 112 7.17 -6.80 3.91
N PRO A 113 6.89 -8.09 3.63
CA PRO A 113 5.52 -8.64 3.69
C PRO A 113 4.86 -8.44 5.06
N LEU A 114 3.53 -8.28 5.07
CA LEU A 114 2.74 -8.32 6.30
C LEU A 114 2.92 -9.66 7.01
N GLY A 115 2.90 -9.65 8.34
CA GLY A 115 3.13 -10.82 9.20
C GLY A 115 4.61 -11.07 9.53
N LEU A 116 5.56 -10.57 8.73
CA LEU A 116 6.98 -10.64 9.08
C LEU A 116 7.27 -9.66 10.24
N PRO A 117 7.87 -10.10 11.37
CA PRO A 117 8.09 -9.24 12.54
C PRO A 117 8.89 -7.95 12.26
N LYS A 118 8.32 -6.79 12.60
CA LYS A 118 8.95 -5.46 12.41
C LYS A 118 8.78 -4.63 13.68
N ILE A 119 9.88 -4.25 14.33
CA ILE A 119 9.86 -3.38 15.51
C ILE A 119 10.76 -2.16 15.30
N MET A 120 10.20 -0.97 15.47
CA MET A 120 10.94 0.29 15.41
C MET A 120 10.99 0.94 16.79
N VAL A 121 12.17 0.93 17.43
CA VAL A 121 12.40 1.64 18.69
C VAL A 121 12.71 3.11 18.37
N SER A 122 11.76 4.00 18.62
CA SER A 122 11.78 5.37 18.12
C SER A 122 11.51 6.41 19.20
N THR A 123 12.19 7.56 19.10
CA THR A 123 11.87 8.77 19.88
C THR A 123 10.54 9.40 19.44
N LEU A 124 9.98 8.98 18.30
CA LEU A 124 8.75 9.52 17.71
C LEU A 124 7.57 8.54 17.80
N ALA A 125 7.70 7.42 18.51
CA ALA A 125 6.63 6.43 18.62
C ALA A 125 5.39 6.95 19.37
N SER A 126 5.54 7.96 20.24
CA SER A 126 4.43 8.61 20.96
C SER A 126 4.06 9.93 20.26
N GLY A 127 3.54 9.82 19.04
CA GLY A 127 3.16 10.94 18.19
C GLY A 127 2.39 10.48 16.96
N ASP A 128 2.32 11.32 15.93
CA ASP A 128 1.81 10.89 14.62
C ASP A 128 2.79 9.91 13.97
N THR A 129 2.34 8.66 13.82
CA THR A 129 3.12 7.57 13.24
C THR A 129 2.66 7.15 11.85
N ALA A 130 1.62 7.78 11.30
CA ALA A 130 1.09 7.43 9.99
C ALA A 130 2.15 7.46 8.86
N PRO A 131 3.09 8.44 8.79
CA PRO A 131 4.13 8.44 7.77
C PRO A 131 5.17 7.31 7.90
N TYR A 132 5.28 6.69 9.08
CA TYR A 132 6.24 5.64 9.38
C TYR A 132 5.63 4.24 9.21
N VAL A 133 4.43 4.03 9.76
CA VAL A 133 3.74 2.73 9.74
C VAL A 133 3.04 2.52 8.41
N ASP A 134 2.33 3.55 7.94
CA ASP A 134 1.52 3.51 6.72
C ASP A 134 0.54 2.32 6.74
N VAL A 135 0.40 1.58 5.64
CA VAL A 135 -0.43 0.36 5.55
C VAL A 135 0.29 -0.93 6.00
N SER A 136 1.40 -0.81 6.74
CA SER A 136 2.15 -1.95 7.29
C SER A 136 1.76 -2.25 8.73
N ASP A 137 2.17 -3.41 9.22
CA ASP A 137 2.07 -3.92 10.59
C ASP A 137 3.32 -3.62 11.44
N ILE A 138 3.93 -2.44 11.28
CA ILE A 138 5.13 -2.04 12.05
C ILE A 138 4.75 -1.74 13.51
N ILE A 139 5.45 -2.36 14.46
CA ILE A 139 5.31 -2.03 15.88
C ILE A 139 6.22 -0.85 16.22
N MET A 140 5.63 0.28 16.56
CA MET A 140 6.36 1.45 17.07
C MET A 140 6.54 1.32 18.59
N MET A 141 7.79 1.19 19.05
CA MET A 141 8.15 1.10 20.46
C MET A 141 8.78 2.41 20.94
N PRO A 142 8.21 3.11 21.93
CA PRO A 142 8.81 4.33 22.47
C PRO A 142 10.18 4.09 23.09
N SER A 143 11.17 4.87 22.66
CA SER A 143 12.50 4.86 23.30
C SER A 143 12.50 5.50 24.69
N VAL A 144 11.46 6.28 25.01
CA VAL A 144 11.24 7.09 26.23
C VAL A 144 12.23 8.24 26.39
N THR A 145 13.52 7.96 26.31
CA THR A 145 14.60 8.97 26.28
C THR A 145 15.18 9.08 24.89
N ASP A 146 15.87 10.19 24.61
CA ASP A 146 16.70 10.29 23.41
C ASP A 146 17.81 9.22 23.43
N MET A 147 18.25 8.82 22.24
CA MET A 147 19.31 7.84 22.03
C MET A 147 20.63 8.57 21.78
N ALA A 148 21.21 8.99 22.90
CA ALA A 148 22.49 9.69 23.02
C ALA A 148 23.39 8.93 24.03
N GLY A 149 23.64 7.66 23.73
CA GLY A 149 24.37 6.72 24.59
C GLY A 149 23.47 5.85 25.46
N LEU A 150 24.05 4.75 25.95
CA LEU A 150 23.34 3.83 26.82
C LEU A 150 23.23 4.35 28.26
N ASN A 151 22.00 4.41 28.75
CA ASN A 151 21.67 4.74 30.14
C ASN A 151 20.87 3.59 30.78
N ARG A 152 20.58 3.72 32.08
CA ARG A 152 19.84 2.70 32.83
C ARG A 152 18.50 2.34 32.18
N LEU A 153 17.77 3.32 31.66
CA LEU A 153 16.47 3.12 31.05
C LEU A 153 16.58 2.61 29.61
N SER A 154 17.45 3.17 28.78
CA SER A 154 17.58 2.74 27.38
C SER A 154 18.05 1.28 27.27
N ARG A 155 18.89 0.79 28.19
CA ARG A 155 19.24 -0.64 28.29
C ARG A 155 18.02 -1.53 28.53
N VAL A 156 17.10 -1.11 29.39
CA VAL A 156 15.85 -1.86 29.66
C VAL A 156 14.94 -1.86 28.44
N VAL A 157 14.74 -0.69 27.82
CA VAL A 157 13.88 -0.55 26.63
C VAL A 157 14.40 -1.39 25.46
N LEU A 158 15.70 -1.28 25.15
CA LEU A 158 16.33 -2.06 24.08
C LEU A 158 16.34 -3.56 24.39
N HIS A 159 16.55 -3.96 25.64
CA HIS A 159 16.45 -5.36 26.04
C HIS A 159 15.03 -5.91 25.82
N ASN A 160 14.00 -5.19 26.24
CA ASN A 160 12.61 -5.58 26.01
C ASN A 160 12.29 -5.71 24.51
N ALA A 161 12.79 -4.77 23.70
CA ALA A 161 12.64 -4.80 22.25
C ALA A 161 13.34 -6.04 21.64
N ALA A 162 14.52 -6.39 22.13
CA ALA A 162 15.25 -7.59 21.73
C ALA A 162 14.48 -8.87 22.04
N GLN A 163 13.93 -9.00 23.25
CA GLN A 163 13.11 -10.15 23.63
C GLN A 163 11.86 -10.27 22.74
N ALA A 164 11.20 -9.13 22.46
CA ALA A 164 10.01 -9.10 21.62
C ALA A 164 10.31 -9.59 20.19
N ILE A 165 11.32 -9.03 19.52
CA ILE A 165 11.63 -9.43 18.14
C ILE A 165 12.12 -10.88 18.05
N ALA A 166 12.93 -11.33 19.03
CA ALA A 166 13.39 -12.71 19.08
C ALA A 166 12.22 -13.69 19.28
N GLY A 167 11.28 -13.38 20.17
CA GLY A 167 10.08 -14.17 20.39
C GLY A 167 9.19 -14.27 19.15
N MET A 168 8.93 -13.13 18.50
CA MET A 168 8.13 -13.08 17.26
C MET A 168 8.79 -13.86 16.12
N ALA A 169 10.11 -13.74 15.96
CA ALA A 169 10.85 -14.42 14.89
C ALA A 169 11.00 -15.93 15.15
N ALA A 170 11.12 -16.36 16.40
CA ALA A 170 11.26 -17.77 16.77
C ALA A 170 9.96 -18.57 16.64
N LYS A 171 8.80 -17.90 16.80
CA LYS A 171 7.47 -18.52 16.78
C LYS A 171 6.53 -17.73 15.86
N PRO A 172 6.74 -17.80 14.52
CA PRO A 172 5.84 -17.14 13.58
C PRO A 172 4.41 -17.66 13.76
N ALA A 173 3.44 -16.81 13.46
CA ALA A 173 2.03 -17.20 13.49
C ALA A 173 1.81 -18.42 12.57
N PRO A 174 1.00 -19.41 13.00
CA PRO A 174 0.67 -20.53 12.12
C PRO A 174 -0.07 -20.00 10.89
N ILE A 175 0.13 -20.66 9.75
CA ILE A 175 -0.69 -20.40 8.57
C ILE A 175 -2.13 -20.67 8.96
N ALA A 176 -2.98 -19.65 8.90
CA ALA A 176 -4.37 -19.77 9.28
C ALA A 176 -5.06 -20.83 8.42
N ALA A 177 -5.69 -21.81 9.05
CA ALA A 177 -6.61 -22.71 8.36
C ALA A 177 -7.88 -21.92 8.04
N GLY A 178 -8.34 -21.96 6.79
CA GLY A 178 -9.50 -21.17 6.39
C GLY A 178 -9.71 -21.14 4.88
N LYS A 179 -10.67 -20.33 4.48
CA LYS A 179 -10.99 -20.09 3.07
C LYS A 179 -9.91 -19.21 2.44
N PRO A 180 -9.56 -19.39 1.16
CA PRO A 180 -8.71 -18.44 0.44
C PRO A 180 -9.29 -17.02 0.55
N ALA A 181 -8.44 -16.04 0.85
CA ALA A 181 -8.86 -14.66 1.04
C ALA A 181 -8.95 -13.90 -0.29
N LEU A 182 -9.98 -13.07 -0.44
CA LEU A 182 -10.17 -12.17 -1.58
C LEU A 182 -10.18 -10.72 -1.11
N GLY A 183 -9.52 -9.84 -1.85
CA GLY A 183 -9.62 -8.39 -1.65
C GLY A 183 -10.70 -7.79 -2.52
N LEU A 184 -11.59 -6.96 -1.94
CA LEU A 184 -12.63 -6.25 -2.68
C LEU A 184 -12.63 -4.76 -2.34
N THR A 185 -12.70 -3.89 -3.34
CA THR A 185 -12.83 -2.44 -3.12
C THR A 185 -14.28 -1.98 -3.16
N MET A 186 -14.64 -1.09 -2.23
CA MET A 186 -16.01 -0.61 -2.03
C MET A 186 -16.04 0.89 -1.73
N PHE A 187 -17.14 1.55 -2.10
CA PHE A 187 -17.51 2.87 -1.63
C PHE A 187 -19.00 2.90 -1.29
N GLY A 188 -19.46 3.91 -0.56
CA GLY A 188 -20.88 4.02 -0.17
C GLY A 188 -21.83 3.85 -1.35
N VAL A 189 -21.48 4.43 -2.50
CA VAL A 189 -22.24 4.41 -3.76
C VAL A 189 -22.12 3.11 -4.58
N THR A 190 -21.24 2.18 -4.20
CA THR A 190 -21.07 0.84 -4.82
C THR A 190 -21.33 -0.32 -3.84
N THR A 191 -21.74 0.00 -2.60
CA THR A 191 -22.04 -0.99 -1.54
C THR A 191 -23.01 -2.08 -1.99
N PRO A 192 -24.11 -1.81 -2.72
CA PRO A 192 -25.02 -2.87 -3.16
C PRO A 192 -24.33 -3.92 -4.03
N CYS A 193 -23.48 -3.50 -4.98
CA CYS A 193 -22.71 -4.40 -5.83
C CYS A 193 -21.77 -5.29 -5.02
N VAL A 194 -20.91 -4.67 -4.19
CA VAL A 194 -19.88 -5.40 -3.44
C VAL A 194 -20.50 -6.35 -2.43
N THR A 195 -21.56 -5.94 -1.74
CA THR A 195 -22.25 -6.82 -0.77
C THR A 195 -22.85 -8.05 -1.46
N ALA A 196 -23.43 -7.87 -2.65
CA ALA A 196 -23.96 -8.99 -3.44
C ALA A 196 -22.86 -9.94 -3.94
N ILE A 197 -21.67 -9.44 -4.27
CA ILE A 197 -20.49 -10.26 -4.61
C ILE A 197 -20.03 -11.06 -3.39
N VAL A 198 -19.87 -10.40 -2.23
CA VAL A 198 -19.47 -11.05 -0.98
C VAL A 198 -20.43 -12.18 -0.63
N GLU A 199 -21.74 -11.94 -0.69
CA GLU A 199 -22.75 -12.95 -0.37
C GLU A 199 -22.65 -14.20 -1.26
N ARG A 200 -22.25 -14.03 -2.52
CA ARG A 200 -22.06 -15.13 -3.48
C ARG A 200 -20.78 -15.92 -3.22
N LEU A 201 -19.71 -15.25 -2.80
CA LEU A 201 -18.39 -15.87 -2.67
C LEU A 201 -18.08 -16.35 -1.24
N ARG A 202 -18.79 -15.86 -0.22
CA ARG A 202 -18.51 -16.15 1.21
C ARG A 202 -18.57 -17.63 1.57
N ALA A 203 -19.21 -18.48 0.77
CA ALA A 203 -19.26 -19.92 0.99
C ALA A 203 -17.87 -20.56 0.83
N ASP A 204 -17.09 -20.08 -0.14
CA ASP A 204 -15.82 -20.67 -0.56
C ASP A 204 -14.60 -19.78 -0.28
N TYR A 205 -14.82 -18.47 -0.08
CA TYR A 205 -13.76 -17.47 0.10
C TYR A 205 -13.95 -16.63 1.37
N ASP A 206 -12.85 -16.15 1.93
CA ASP A 206 -12.85 -15.11 2.97
C ASP A 206 -12.76 -13.73 2.31
N CYS A 207 -13.87 -12.99 2.28
CA CYS A 207 -13.96 -11.74 1.52
C CYS A 207 -13.60 -10.53 2.40
N MET A 208 -12.43 -9.95 2.16
CA MET A 208 -11.94 -8.75 2.83
C MET A 208 -12.34 -7.50 2.02
N VAL A 209 -13.22 -6.67 2.59
CA VAL A 209 -13.71 -5.46 1.94
C VAL A 209 -12.92 -4.23 2.40
N PHE A 210 -12.41 -3.46 1.44
CA PHE A 210 -11.63 -2.26 1.63
C PHE A 210 -12.40 -1.05 1.15
N HIS A 211 -12.56 -0.07 2.03
CA HIS A 211 -13.15 1.21 1.66
C HIS A 211 -12.16 1.99 0.79
N ALA A 212 -12.55 2.39 -0.41
CA ALA A 212 -11.70 3.02 -1.42
C ALA A 212 -11.36 4.48 -1.08
N THR A 213 -10.62 4.69 0.01
CA THR A 213 -10.27 5.99 0.60
C THR A 213 -8.80 6.35 0.43
N GLY A 214 -8.15 5.79 -0.59
CA GLY A 214 -6.70 5.83 -0.81
C GLY A 214 -5.97 4.78 0.03
N THR A 215 -6.14 4.82 1.35
CA THR A 215 -5.53 3.83 2.26
C THR A 215 -6.10 2.43 2.10
N GLY A 216 -7.39 2.29 1.73
CA GLY A 216 -8.01 0.98 1.55
C GLY A 216 -7.46 0.22 0.36
N GLY A 217 -7.40 0.83 -0.83
CA GLY A 217 -6.80 0.19 -2.01
C GLY A 217 -5.32 -0.14 -1.80
N ARG A 218 -4.57 0.73 -1.12
CA ARG A 218 -3.17 0.49 -0.74
C ARG A 218 -3.03 -0.68 0.24
N SER A 219 -3.93 -0.82 1.21
CA SER A 219 -3.94 -1.95 2.15
C SER A 219 -4.25 -3.27 1.45
N MET A 220 -5.22 -3.26 0.54
CA MET A 220 -5.55 -4.41 -0.30
C MET A 220 -4.35 -4.86 -1.14
N GLU A 221 -3.69 -3.92 -1.82
CA GLU A 221 -2.50 -4.22 -2.61
C GLU A 221 -1.33 -4.69 -1.75
N LYS A 222 -1.18 -4.16 -0.53
CA LYS A 222 -0.18 -4.64 0.42
C LYS A 222 -0.40 -6.10 0.82
N LEU A 223 -1.65 -6.53 0.99
CA LEU A 223 -1.99 -7.94 1.23
C LEU A 223 -1.68 -8.81 0.00
N ALA A 224 -1.97 -8.32 -1.21
CA ALA A 224 -1.60 -9.00 -2.45
C ALA A 224 -0.08 -9.20 -2.56
N ASP A 225 0.72 -8.12 -2.42
CA ASP A 225 2.20 -8.18 -2.43
C ASP A 225 2.77 -9.07 -1.32
N SER A 226 2.03 -9.24 -0.22
CA SER A 226 2.41 -10.13 0.89
C SER A 226 2.02 -11.59 0.66
N GLY A 227 1.39 -11.92 -0.46
CA GLY A 227 0.92 -13.28 -0.77
C GLY A 227 -0.26 -13.74 0.10
N LEU A 228 -1.02 -12.79 0.66
CA LEU A 228 -2.13 -13.06 1.59
C LEU A 228 -3.50 -13.07 0.91
N LEU A 229 -3.56 -12.79 -0.39
CA LEU A 229 -4.79 -12.85 -1.19
C LEU A 229 -4.65 -13.91 -2.28
N ALA A 230 -5.73 -14.66 -2.51
CA ALA A 230 -5.88 -15.58 -3.64
C ALA A 230 -6.40 -14.88 -4.90
N GLY A 231 -6.92 -13.65 -4.78
CA GLY A 231 -7.44 -12.88 -5.88
C GLY A 231 -8.07 -11.57 -5.45
N VAL A 232 -8.42 -10.73 -6.42
CA VAL A 232 -8.92 -9.37 -6.20
C VAL A 232 -10.15 -9.10 -7.06
N LEU A 233 -11.21 -8.54 -6.46
CA LEU A 233 -12.35 -7.93 -7.15
C LEU A 233 -12.36 -6.42 -6.87
N ASP A 234 -11.66 -5.68 -7.71
CA ASP A 234 -11.47 -4.23 -7.59
C ASP A 234 -12.62 -3.48 -8.29
N ILE A 235 -13.80 -3.57 -7.67
CA ILE A 235 -15.05 -3.01 -8.22
C ILE A 235 -15.05 -1.48 -8.17
N THR A 236 -14.42 -0.89 -7.15
CA THR A 236 -14.44 0.55 -6.89
C THR A 236 -13.04 1.14 -7.02
N THR A 237 -12.77 1.80 -8.14
CA THR A 237 -11.45 2.33 -8.51
C THR A 237 -11.34 3.86 -8.35
N THR A 238 -12.30 4.48 -7.65
CA THR A 238 -12.42 5.94 -7.38
C THR A 238 -11.15 6.63 -6.88
N GLU A 239 -10.26 5.92 -6.18
CA GLU A 239 -8.98 6.46 -5.70
C GLU A 239 -8.09 7.01 -6.83
N VAL A 240 -8.31 6.55 -8.07
CA VAL A 240 -7.63 7.07 -9.28
C VAL A 240 -8.10 8.49 -9.61
N CYS A 241 -9.38 8.82 -9.41
CA CYS A 241 -9.90 10.17 -9.61
C CYS A 241 -9.18 11.16 -8.69
N ASP A 242 -9.09 10.81 -7.41
CA ASP A 242 -8.43 11.63 -6.40
C ASP A 242 -6.93 11.79 -6.68
N LEU A 243 -6.24 10.73 -7.14
CA LEU A 243 -4.84 10.82 -7.56
C LEU A 243 -4.65 11.82 -8.70
N LEU A 244 -5.45 11.71 -9.78
CA LEU A 244 -5.25 12.50 -10.99
C LEU A 244 -5.71 13.96 -10.85
N PHE A 245 -6.67 14.23 -9.96
CA PHE A 245 -7.30 15.53 -9.81
C PHE A 245 -7.10 16.17 -8.43
N GLY A 246 -6.24 15.58 -7.60
CA GLY A 246 -5.86 16.15 -6.30
C GLY A 246 -7.00 16.15 -5.29
N GLY A 247 -7.78 15.07 -5.28
CA GLY A 247 -8.74 14.78 -4.22
C GLY A 247 -8.04 14.36 -2.91
N VAL A 248 -8.83 14.18 -1.86
CA VAL A 248 -8.34 13.97 -0.48
C VAL A 248 -8.18 12.49 -0.12
N LEU A 249 -8.68 11.58 -0.96
CA LEU A 249 -8.60 10.13 -0.82
C LEU A 249 -7.80 9.46 -1.95
N PRO A 250 -6.60 9.95 -2.32
CA PRO A 250 -5.91 9.49 -3.52
C PRO A 250 -5.28 8.11 -3.33
N ALA A 251 -5.28 7.36 -4.43
CA ALA A 251 -4.33 6.28 -4.65
C ALA A 251 -2.89 6.82 -4.71
N THR A 252 -1.92 5.92 -4.90
CA THR A 252 -0.55 6.30 -5.24
C THR A 252 -0.26 6.00 -6.71
N GLU A 253 0.85 6.53 -7.22
CA GLU A 253 1.37 6.19 -8.56
C GLU A 253 1.66 4.69 -8.77
N ASP A 254 1.68 3.87 -7.71
CA ASP A 254 1.83 2.41 -7.81
C ASP A 254 0.49 1.65 -7.86
N ARG A 255 -0.67 2.32 -7.89
CA ARG A 255 -1.98 1.64 -7.95
C ARG A 255 -2.06 0.67 -9.13
N PHE A 256 -2.58 -0.53 -8.85
CA PHE A 256 -2.56 -1.75 -9.67
C PHE A 256 -1.19 -2.44 -9.80
N GLY A 257 -0.12 -1.86 -9.26
CA GLY A 257 1.25 -2.37 -9.35
C GLY A 257 1.40 -3.73 -8.66
N ALA A 258 0.72 -3.95 -7.53
CA ALA A 258 0.72 -5.25 -6.86
C ALA A 258 0.12 -6.34 -7.75
N ILE A 259 -0.91 -6.03 -8.55
CA ILE A 259 -1.52 -7.00 -9.47
C ILE A 259 -0.54 -7.39 -10.57
N ALA A 260 0.19 -6.42 -11.13
CA ALA A 260 1.22 -6.68 -12.13
C ALA A 260 2.37 -7.55 -11.57
N ARG A 261 2.81 -7.29 -10.34
CA ARG A 261 3.89 -8.03 -9.67
C ARG A 261 3.50 -9.45 -9.30
N THR A 262 2.29 -9.63 -8.76
CA THR A 262 1.83 -10.90 -8.17
C THR A 262 1.15 -11.81 -9.17
N LYS A 263 0.63 -11.26 -10.28
CA LYS A 263 -0.13 -11.99 -11.31
C LYS A 263 -1.38 -12.69 -10.76
N LEU A 264 -1.92 -12.19 -9.64
CA LEU A 264 -3.15 -12.71 -9.05
C LEU A 264 -4.34 -12.58 -10.01
N PRO A 265 -5.32 -13.50 -9.95
CA PRO A 265 -6.59 -13.32 -10.62
C PRO A 265 -7.27 -12.01 -10.20
N TYR A 266 -7.55 -11.17 -11.19
CA TYR A 266 -8.07 -9.83 -11.00
C TYR A 266 -9.35 -9.61 -11.81
N VAL A 267 -10.41 -9.19 -11.12
CA VAL A 267 -11.62 -8.65 -11.73
C VAL A 267 -11.73 -7.18 -11.38
N GLY A 268 -11.74 -6.30 -12.37
CA GLY A 268 -11.81 -4.84 -12.19
C GLY A 268 -13.11 -4.25 -12.74
N SER A 269 -13.50 -3.10 -12.21
CA SER A 269 -14.57 -2.25 -12.74
C SER A 269 -14.26 -0.77 -12.52
N VAL A 270 -15.22 0.07 -12.90
CA VAL A 270 -15.16 1.54 -12.94
C VAL A 270 -15.94 2.21 -11.80
N GLY A 271 -16.20 1.49 -10.72
CA GLY A 271 -17.06 1.97 -9.65
C GLY A 271 -16.60 3.28 -9.04
N ALA A 272 -17.55 4.21 -8.91
CA ALA A 272 -17.34 5.55 -8.38
C ALA A 272 -16.27 6.39 -9.12
N LEU A 273 -15.99 6.11 -10.39
CA LEU A 273 -15.11 6.96 -11.22
C LEU A 273 -15.79 8.26 -11.70
N ASP A 274 -17.04 8.47 -11.32
CA ASP A 274 -17.83 9.69 -11.52
C ASP A 274 -17.52 10.79 -10.49
N MET A 275 -16.65 10.54 -9.49
CA MET A 275 -16.41 11.49 -8.40
C MET A 275 -14.95 11.65 -7.99
N VAL A 276 -14.59 12.88 -7.64
CA VAL A 276 -13.36 13.25 -6.90
C VAL A 276 -13.78 13.70 -5.49
N ASN A 277 -13.09 13.24 -4.47
CA ASN A 277 -13.44 13.53 -3.08
C ASN A 277 -12.69 14.76 -2.57
N PHE A 278 -13.42 15.67 -1.94
CA PHE A 278 -12.87 16.78 -1.15
C PHE A 278 -13.43 16.77 0.26
N TRP A 279 -12.76 17.50 1.15
CA TRP A 279 -13.34 17.81 2.47
C TRP A 279 -14.48 18.83 2.31
N ALA A 280 -14.81 19.55 3.38
CA ALA A 280 -15.87 20.55 3.38
C ALA A 280 -15.70 21.56 2.21
N PRO A 281 -16.80 22.13 1.67
CA PRO A 281 -16.75 23.01 0.51
C PRO A 281 -15.68 24.11 0.52
N PRO A 282 -15.36 24.77 1.66
CA PRO A 282 -14.29 25.78 1.71
C PRO A 282 -12.87 25.27 1.43
N THR A 283 -12.66 23.94 1.49
CA THR A 283 -11.35 23.31 1.26
C THR A 283 -11.10 23.01 -0.21
N ILE A 284 -12.11 23.14 -1.07
CA ILE A 284 -12.02 22.79 -2.48
C ILE A 284 -11.12 23.82 -3.19
N PRO A 285 -10.09 23.37 -3.95
CA PRO A 285 -9.21 24.27 -4.68
C PRO A 285 -9.95 25.20 -5.65
N ASP A 286 -9.58 26.48 -5.69
CA ASP A 286 -10.20 27.52 -6.54
C ASP A 286 -10.26 27.15 -8.03
N LYS A 287 -9.32 26.34 -8.52
CA LYS A 287 -9.31 25.83 -9.90
C LYS A 287 -10.56 25.01 -10.26
N TYR A 288 -11.29 24.51 -9.27
CA TYR A 288 -12.54 23.75 -9.44
C TYR A 288 -13.80 24.59 -9.23
N ARG A 289 -13.66 25.92 -9.19
CA ARG A 289 -14.81 26.82 -9.14
C ARG A 289 -15.77 26.57 -10.32
N GLY A 290 -17.07 26.50 -10.02
CA GLY A 290 -18.11 26.27 -11.03
C GLY A 290 -18.30 24.81 -11.44
N ARG A 291 -17.59 23.87 -10.81
CA ARG A 291 -17.82 22.43 -11.00
C ARG A 291 -19.11 21.98 -10.30
N LEU A 292 -19.63 20.84 -10.74
CA LEU A 292 -20.80 20.22 -10.13
C LEU A 292 -20.37 19.49 -8.86
N PHE A 293 -20.89 19.99 -7.72
CA PHE A 293 -20.62 19.44 -6.40
C PHE A 293 -21.85 18.77 -5.81
N TYR A 294 -21.61 17.72 -5.04
CA TYR A 294 -22.59 17.04 -4.20
C TYR A 294 -22.09 17.03 -2.76
N GLU A 295 -22.79 17.74 -1.88
CA GLU A 295 -22.49 17.76 -0.45
C GLU A 295 -22.98 16.45 0.19
N HIS A 296 -22.06 15.49 0.34
CA HIS A 296 -22.39 14.18 0.90
C HIS A 296 -22.69 14.28 2.40
N ASN A 297 -21.88 15.06 3.13
CA ASN A 297 -22.08 15.42 4.52
C ASN A 297 -21.31 16.72 4.83
N PRO A 298 -21.44 17.32 6.04
CA PRO A 298 -20.78 18.58 6.36
C PRO A 298 -19.25 18.59 6.19
N ASN A 299 -18.61 17.43 6.19
CA ASN A 299 -17.16 17.28 6.07
C ASN A 299 -16.70 16.78 4.70
N VAL A 300 -17.59 16.28 3.83
CA VAL A 300 -17.23 15.62 2.57
C VAL A 300 -18.06 16.17 1.43
N THR A 301 -17.38 16.63 0.38
CA THR A 301 -17.99 17.08 -0.87
C THR A 301 -17.44 16.27 -2.03
N LEU A 302 -18.33 15.77 -2.87
CA LEU A 302 -17.99 15.03 -4.09
C LEU A 302 -18.04 16.00 -5.27
N MET A 303 -17.05 15.95 -6.16
CA MET A 303 -17.03 16.71 -7.40
C MET A 303 -17.22 15.76 -8.59
N ARG A 304 -18.22 16.01 -9.44
CA ARG A 304 -18.47 15.20 -10.64
C ARG A 304 -17.31 15.31 -11.62
N THR A 305 -16.72 14.18 -12.03
CA THR A 305 -15.75 14.11 -13.12
C THR A 305 -16.40 14.44 -14.47
N THR A 306 -15.68 15.17 -15.32
CA THR A 306 -16.09 15.52 -16.69
C THR A 306 -15.67 14.44 -17.70
N ALA A 307 -16.21 14.48 -18.92
CA ALA A 307 -15.79 13.56 -19.99
C ALA A 307 -14.28 13.56 -20.27
N ASP A 308 -13.63 14.73 -20.25
CA ASP A 308 -12.18 14.83 -20.43
C ASP A 308 -11.38 14.20 -19.28
N GLU A 309 -11.87 14.36 -18.04
CA GLU A 309 -11.27 13.74 -16.86
C GLU A 309 -11.49 12.23 -16.87
N CYS A 310 -12.69 11.77 -17.19
CA CYS A 310 -13.06 10.36 -17.40
C CYS A 310 -12.19 9.68 -18.46
N ARG A 311 -11.94 10.34 -19.60
CA ARG A 311 -11.01 9.85 -20.61
C ARG A 311 -9.59 9.65 -20.05
N ARG A 312 -9.08 10.63 -19.29
CA ARG A 312 -7.75 10.54 -18.65
C ARG A 312 -7.69 9.44 -17.59
N ILE A 313 -8.76 9.26 -16.81
CA ILE A 313 -8.91 8.16 -15.84
C ILE A 313 -8.86 6.82 -16.58
N GLY A 314 -9.65 6.68 -17.64
CA GLY A 314 -9.72 5.43 -18.40
C GLY A 314 -8.41 5.07 -19.07
N GLU A 315 -7.73 6.05 -19.67
CA GLU A 315 -6.37 5.89 -20.21
C GLU A 315 -5.41 5.39 -19.13
N TRP A 316 -5.40 6.05 -17.97
CA TRP A 316 -4.52 5.69 -16.85
C TRP A 316 -4.77 4.28 -16.32
N ILE A 317 -6.04 3.88 -16.14
CA ILE A 317 -6.39 2.54 -15.67
C ILE A 317 -5.99 1.48 -16.71
N GLY A 318 -6.37 1.68 -17.98
CA GLY A 318 -6.06 0.72 -19.04
C GLY A 318 -4.55 0.55 -19.24
N ASP A 319 -3.77 1.64 -19.24
CA ASP A 319 -2.30 1.59 -19.37
C ASP A 319 -1.63 0.81 -18.23
N ARG A 320 -2.19 0.84 -17.03
CA ARG A 320 -1.68 0.10 -15.87
C ARG A 320 -2.04 -1.37 -15.98
N LEU A 321 -3.28 -1.68 -16.31
CA LEU A 321 -3.75 -3.05 -16.47
C LEU A 321 -3.13 -3.76 -17.70
N ALA A 322 -2.71 -3.00 -18.72
CA ALA A 322 -1.95 -3.52 -19.86
C ALA A 322 -0.60 -4.16 -19.44
N ARG A 323 -0.06 -3.74 -18.29
CA ARG A 323 1.19 -4.27 -17.70
C ARG A 323 0.97 -5.47 -16.79
N CYS A 324 -0.28 -5.89 -16.59
CA CYS A 324 -0.62 -7.07 -15.81
C CYS A 324 -0.59 -8.31 -16.70
N ASP A 325 0.35 -9.22 -16.41
CA ASP A 325 0.51 -10.50 -17.12
C ASP A 325 -0.37 -11.63 -16.56
N GLY A 326 -0.99 -11.41 -15.38
CA GLY A 326 -1.92 -12.35 -14.77
C GLY A 326 -3.31 -12.33 -15.44
N PRO A 327 -4.22 -13.23 -15.07
CA PRO A 327 -5.56 -13.22 -15.62
C PRO A 327 -6.35 -12.01 -15.12
N VAL A 328 -6.82 -11.19 -16.06
CA VAL A 328 -7.57 -9.96 -15.84
C VAL A 328 -8.92 -10.04 -16.55
N ARG A 329 -9.99 -9.74 -15.82
CA ARG A 329 -11.34 -9.51 -16.38
C ARG A 329 -11.79 -8.11 -15.98
N PHE A 330 -12.00 -7.24 -16.96
CA PHE A 330 -12.48 -5.89 -16.71
C PHE A 330 -13.94 -5.77 -17.17
N LEU A 331 -14.83 -5.35 -16.27
CA LEU A 331 -16.26 -5.28 -16.53
C LEU A 331 -16.72 -3.82 -16.59
N ILE A 332 -17.40 -3.44 -17.66
CA ILE A 332 -17.93 -2.10 -17.87
C ILE A 332 -19.46 -2.11 -17.67
N PRO A 333 -20.01 -1.42 -16.65
CA PRO A 333 -21.44 -1.24 -16.44
C PRO A 333 -21.97 -0.08 -17.29
N GLU A 334 -22.66 -0.38 -18.39
CA GLU A 334 -23.07 0.64 -19.37
C GLU A 334 -24.18 1.60 -18.90
N LYS A 335 -24.86 1.30 -17.79
CA LYS A 335 -25.97 2.14 -17.29
C LYS A 335 -25.59 3.02 -16.10
N GLY A 336 -24.30 3.07 -15.76
CA GLY A 336 -23.76 3.97 -14.75
C GLY A 336 -22.85 3.28 -13.73
N VAL A 337 -21.96 4.08 -13.14
CA VAL A 337 -20.81 3.63 -12.34
C VAL A 337 -20.98 3.85 -10.84
N SER A 338 -22.08 4.47 -10.40
CA SER A 338 -22.32 4.78 -8.99
C SER A 338 -23.80 5.01 -8.69
N ALA A 339 -24.22 4.94 -7.42
CA ALA A 339 -25.59 5.29 -7.02
C ALA A 339 -26.01 6.75 -7.34
N LEU A 340 -25.05 7.65 -7.64
CA LEU A 340 -25.32 9.03 -8.06
C LEU A 340 -25.33 9.18 -9.59
N ASP A 341 -24.81 8.20 -10.31
CA ASP A 341 -24.66 8.15 -11.75
C ASP A 341 -25.66 7.15 -12.34
N ILE A 342 -26.92 7.58 -12.37
CA ILE A 342 -28.04 6.85 -12.96
C ILE A 342 -29.10 7.88 -13.35
N GLU A 343 -29.84 7.63 -14.42
CA GLU A 343 -30.82 8.57 -14.98
C GLU A 343 -31.69 9.23 -13.89
N GLY A 344 -31.71 10.57 -13.90
CA GLY A 344 -32.43 11.38 -12.91
C GLY A 344 -31.69 11.65 -11.59
N ARG A 345 -30.45 11.19 -11.42
CA ARG A 345 -29.59 11.51 -10.27
C ARG A 345 -28.54 12.57 -10.59
N ALA A 346 -27.90 13.08 -9.53
CA ALA A 346 -27.08 14.28 -9.58
C ALA A 346 -25.86 14.16 -10.51
N PHE A 347 -25.25 12.97 -10.61
CA PHE A 347 -24.00 12.75 -11.35
C PHE A 347 -24.23 11.97 -12.65
N PHE A 348 -25.48 11.78 -13.09
CA PHE A 348 -25.75 11.11 -14.36
C PHE A 348 -25.15 11.88 -15.55
N ASP A 349 -24.21 11.26 -16.26
CA ASP A 349 -23.57 11.83 -17.44
C ASP A 349 -23.09 10.73 -18.40
N ALA A 350 -23.96 10.40 -19.36
CA ALA A 350 -23.69 9.34 -20.34
C ALA A 350 -22.49 9.67 -21.28
N GLU A 351 -22.18 10.95 -21.50
CA GLU A 351 -21.02 11.34 -22.31
C GLU A 351 -19.73 11.07 -21.53
N ALA A 352 -19.71 11.41 -20.23
CA ALA A 352 -18.57 11.13 -19.37
C ALA A 352 -18.30 9.63 -19.22
N ASP A 353 -19.36 8.82 -19.09
CA ASP A 353 -19.26 7.37 -18.99
C ASP A 353 -18.74 6.76 -20.30
N ALA A 354 -19.27 7.18 -21.45
CA ALA A 354 -18.79 6.71 -22.75
C ALA A 354 -17.29 7.05 -22.94
N ALA A 355 -16.87 8.27 -22.59
CA ALA A 355 -15.48 8.69 -22.67
C ALA A 355 -14.55 7.85 -21.78
N LEU A 356 -15.01 7.45 -20.59
CA LEU A 356 -14.30 6.56 -19.69
C LEU A 356 -14.15 5.15 -20.29
N PHE A 357 -15.24 4.58 -20.79
CA PHE A 357 -15.27 3.20 -21.30
C PHE A 357 -14.41 3.05 -22.54
N ASP A 358 -14.56 3.96 -23.51
CA ASP A 358 -13.80 3.94 -24.76
C ASP A 358 -12.29 4.15 -24.52
N ALA A 359 -11.93 4.92 -23.49
CA ALA A 359 -10.54 5.11 -23.08
C ALA A 359 -9.92 3.82 -22.53
N ILE A 360 -10.62 3.10 -21.65
CA ILE A 360 -10.14 1.83 -21.08
C ILE A 360 -9.99 0.78 -22.18
N GLU A 361 -11.00 0.60 -23.04
CA GLU A 361 -10.96 -0.39 -24.11
C GLU A 361 -9.80 -0.17 -25.07
N ARG A 362 -9.46 1.10 -25.34
CA ARG A 362 -8.33 1.47 -26.19
C ARG A 362 -6.98 1.14 -25.57
N THR A 363 -6.78 1.38 -24.27
CA THR A 363 -5.45 1.32 -23.65
C THR A 363 -5.15 0.03 -22.89
N ILE A 364 -6.15 -0.78 -22.54
CA ILE A 364 -5.94 -2.03 -21.78
C ILE A 364 -5.25 -3.14 -22.57
N GLU A 365 -5.09 -2.99 -23.89
CA GLU A 365 -4.45 -3.96 -24.79
C GLU A 365 -4.97 -5.40 -24.58
N PRO A 366 -6.22 -5.73 -25.00
CA PRO A 366 -6.82 -7.02 -24.72
C PRO A 366 -5.99 -8.22 -25.21
N THR A 367 -5.95 -9.28 -24.40
CA THR A 367 -5.34 -10.58 -24.73
C THR A 367 -6.28 -11.72 -24.35
N LYS A 368 -5.88 -12.98 -24.58
CA LYS A 368 -6.66 -14.15 -24.12
C LYS A 368 -6.87 -14.18 -22.60
N ASP A 369 -5.93 -13.63 -21.84
CA ASP A 369 -5.93 -13.65 -20.38
C ASP A 369 -6.34 -12.30 -19.79
N ARG A 370 -6.42 -11.24 -20.61
CA ARG A 370 -6.86 -9.89 -20.21
C ARG A 370 -8.00 -9.42 -21.12
N THR A 371 -9.23 -9.45 -20.64
CA THR A 371 -10.41 -9.13 -21.45
C THR A 371 -11.23 -8.00 -20.85
N VAL A 372 -11.87 -7.21 -21.71
CA VAL A 372 -12.91 -6.24 -21.32
C VAL A 372 -14.27 -6.76 -21.77
N THR A 373 -15.27 -6.63 -20.92
CA THR A 373 -16.66 -6.99 -21.25
C THR A 373 -17.59 -5.85 -20.86
N ARG A 374 -18.32 -5.31 -21.84
CA ARG A 374 -19.43 -4.37 -21.61
C ARG A 374 -20.68 -5.14 -21.19
N LEU A 375 -21.35 -4.66 -20.16
CA LEU A 375 -22.57 -5.23 -19.61
C LEU A 375 -23.67 -4.16 -19.62
N PRO A 376 -24.86 -4.42 -20.22
CA PRO A 376 -25.96 -3.46 -20.32
C PRO A 376 -26.72 -3.31 -18.98
N LEU A 377 -25.95 -3.05 -17.92
CA LEU A 377 -26.31 -3.08 -16.52
C LEU A 377 -25.73 -1.86 -15.83
N HIS A 378 -26.38 -1.42 -14.76
CA HIS A 378 -25.81 -0.46 -13.82
C HIS A 378 -24.90 -1.21 -12.84
N ILE A 379 -23.86 -0.56 -12.30
CA ILE A 379 -22.89 -1.25 -11.43
C ILE A 379 -23.53 -1.95 -10.22
N ASN A 380 -24.60 -1.34 -9.69
CA ASN A 380 -25.36 -1.85 -8.54
C ASN A 380 -26.49 -2.82 -8.90
N ASP A 381 -26.66 -3.18 -10.19
CA ASP A 381 -27.60 -4.22 -10.55
C ASP A 381 -27.13 -5.58 -10.01
N PRO A 382 -28.01 -6.39 -9.40
CA PRO A 382 -27.64 -7.72 -8.90
C PRO A 382 -27.04 -8.65 -9.98
N ALA A 383 -27.40 -8.42 -11.24
CA ALA A 383 -26.84 -9.14 -12.38
C ALA A 383 -25.37 -8.74 -12.66
N PHE A 384 -24.97 -7.50 -12.40
CA PHE A 384 -23.58 -7.07 -12.55
C PHE A 384 -22.71 -7.73 -11.47
N ALA A 385 -23.17 -7.70 -10.22
CA ALA A 385 -22.52 -8.41 -9.11
C ALA A 385 -22.37 -9.91 -9.38
N LYS A 386 -23.40 -10.54 -9.98
CA LYS A 386 -23.33 -11.93 -10.43
C LYS A 386 -22.24 -12.13 -11.47
N ALA A 387 -22.22 -11.30 -12.53
CA ALA A 387 -21.23 -11.39 -13.60
C ALA A 387 -19.79 -11.20 -13.08
N ALA A 388 -19.58 -10.28 -12.13
CA ALA A 388 -18.28 -10.06 -11.49
C ALA A 388 -17.79 -11.29 -10.71
N ALA A 389 -18.67 -11.90 -9.90
CA ALA A 389 -18.34 -13.12 -9.16
C ALA A 389 -18.07 -14.31 -10.11
N GLU A 390 -18.86 -14.49 -11.16
CA GLU A 390 -18.65 -15.54 -12.16
C GLU A 390 -17.36 -15.34 -12.93
N ALA A 391 -17.07 -14.10 -13.38
CA ALA A 391 -15.82 -13.76 -14.04
C ALA A 391 -14.60 -14.07 -13.17
N PHE A 392 -14.70 -13.85 -11.86
CA PHE A 392 -13.64 -14.21 -10.91
C PHE A 392 -13.46 -15.73 -10.81
N LEU A 393 -14.55 -16.48 -10.61
CA LEU A 393 -14.50 -17.94 -10.47
C LEU A 393 -13.93 -18.62 -11.72
N ASP A 394 -14.16 -18.05 -12.91
CA ASP A 394 -13.62 -18.54 -14.17
C ASP A 394 -12.09 -18.43 -14.27
N ILE A 395 -11.49 -17.41 -13.64
CA ILE A 395 -10.05 -17.18 -13.66
C ILE A 395 -9.33 -17.68 -12.40
N ALA A 396 -10.05 -17.88 -11.29
CA ALA A 396 -9.47 -18.38 -10.04
C ALA A 396 -9.21 -19.90 -10.03
N ARG A 397 -9.83 -20.66 -10.94
CA ARG A 397 -9.74 -22.13 -11.03
C ARG A 397 -8.63 -22.64 -11.96
N LYS A 398 -7.92 -21.75 -12.65
CA LYS A 398 -6.79 -22.07 -13.52
C LYS A 398 -5.50 -21.77 -12.79
#